data_AF-A0A954Z8C4-F1
#
_entry.id   AF-A0A954Z8C4-F1
#
_cell.length_a   1.000
_cell.length_b   1.000
_cell.length_c   1.000
_cell.angle_alpha   90.00
_cell.angle_beta   90.00
_cell.angle_gamma   90.00
#
_symmetry.space_group_name_H-M   'P 1'
#
loop_
_entity.id
_entity.type
_entity.pdbx_description
1 polymer ?
#
loop_
_entity_poly.entity_id
_entity_poly.type
_entity_poly.pdbx_seq_one_letter_code
_entity_poly.pdbx_strand_id
1 'polypeptide(L)'
;MYLTYDIRSIQKFIFSAPNLQCIIGASSQIAAFDRAVADQFHSQVVFTGGGSGALQCDEEHLEQIAVQLIERARAIGADVRIGRGRTLEEAKTGDRLFAYEPTSMAGEPCAMSGIYPVDPDDASTQWNVDPRVHALMGARREASRADALNADLLDELTAQVRAMGGTMPDAEPCFFRNVNLRGTEKHVPADGGWDKAALGDAAAGSASLGRRNRWAVIAMDGNDAGQQHLRAQKLVDKGVWSEHDRDAWIRVMSRELRDATRRAFVHAAAAATCEWLAASPDLESCMVRDDASAPVRLILPLRPLILGGDDVILLCHTRHALTFVKAMAEQFETLAVQAAKNYRIQTQQRLWPASNDRLTISAGVLYCKKSYPLHAAVDYAHSLLGSAKGRFRGSQAPMPAAIDFDVATDSLLDSPAERRQRELQFVDDELDEEVRLTERPYRLSNSRSDAGDDVMSLADLESEIDEVLTSADGPLPRSLQATLLGTMTQPWSARVQLLLSLSRKYPRLYERYVEERVVAPGKGWRRRSCDAGSRQIRSTSLIDALLILEEKRRQERETDVIDLAGRVRS
;
A
#
# COMPACT_ATOMS: atom_id res chain seq x y z
N MET A 1 17.06 -31.65 -10.21
CA MET A 1 16.26 -30.79 -11.11
C MET A 1 15.59 -29.71 -10.28
N TYR A 2 15.26 -28.59 -10.90
CA TYR A 2 14.50 -27.50 -10.30
C TYR A 2 13.13 -27.38 -10.95
N LEU A 3 12.11 -27.17 -10.11
CA LEU A 3 10.78 -26.76 -10.51
C LEU A 3 10.50 -25.39 -9.91
N THR A 4 10.05 -24.44 -10.72
CA THR A 4 9.56 -23.15 -10.26
C THR A 4 8.09 -23.04 -10.54
N TYR A 5 7.35 -22.42 -9.62
CA TYR A 5 5.97 -22.03 -9.85
C TYR A 5 5.78 -20.54 -9.59
N ASP A 6 4.84 -19.94 -10.30
CA ASP A 6 4.52 -18.52 -10.22
C ASP A 6 3.02 -18.33 -10.52
N ILE A 7 2.22 -18.04 -9.49
CA ILE A 7 0.82 -17.65 -9.66
C ILE A 7 0.80 -16.31 -10.39
N ARG A 8 0.18 -16.28 -11.57
CA ARG A 8 0.22 -15.11 -12.44
C ARG A 8 -0.82 -14.09 -12.02
N SER A 9 -0.43 -12.83 -12.15
CA SER A 9 -1.32 -11.68 -11.95
C SER A 9 -2.01 -11.68 -10.57
N ILE A 10 -1.28 -11.99 -9.49
CA ILE A 10 -1.83 -12.09 -8.12
C ILE A 10 -2.65 -10.85 -7.76
N GLN A 11 -2.18 -9.65 -8.09
CA GLN A 11 -2.94 -8.42 -7.84
C GLN A 11 -4.28 -8.43 -8.58
N LYS A 12 -4.30 -8.78 -9.87
CA LYS A 12 -5.57 -8.94 -10.63
C LYS A 12 -6.45 -10.03 -10.04
N PHE A 13 -5.88 -11.15 -9.60
CA PHE A 13 -6.62 -12.22 -8.94
C PHE A 13 -7.28 -11.74 -7.64
N ILE A 14 -6.53 -11.05 -6.77
CA ILE A 14 -7.00 -10.53 -5.49
C ILE A 14 -8.07 -9.45 -5.68
N PHE A 15 -7.83 -8.50 -6.59
CA PHE A 15 -8.71 -7.34 -6.81
C PHE A 15 -9.77 -7.57 -7.91
N SER A 16 -9.92 -8.80 -8.40
CA SER A 16 -10.94 -9.18 -9.40
C SER A 16 -12.39 -9.00 -8.93
N ALA A 17 -12.61 -8.89 -7.62
CA ALA A 17 -13.91 -8.62 -7.04
C ALA A 17 -13.91 -7.25 -6.34
N PRO A 18 -14.98 -6.44 -6.47
CA PRO A 18 -15.07 -5.13 -5.82
C PRO A 18 -15.34 -5.22 -4.31
N ASN A 19 -15.71 -6.40 -3.80
CA ASN A 19 -16.07 -6.60 -2.40
C ASN A 19 -14.83 -6.88 -1.53
N LEU A 20 -14.65 -6.09 -0.45
CA LEU A 20 -13.50 -6.20 0.46
C LEU A 20 -13.34 -7.59 1.09
N GLN A 21 -14.43 -8.26 1.47
CA GLN A 21 -14.37 -9.62 2.02
C GLN A 21 -13.82 -10.61 0.98
N CYS A 22 -14.23 -10.48 -0.28
CA CYS A 22 -13.70 -11.32 -1.36
C CYS A 22 -12.23 -11.06 -1.64
N ILE A 23 -11.79 -9.79 -1.55
CA ILE A 23 -10.37 -9.39 -1.69
C ILE A 23 -9.54 -10.02 -0.56
N ILE A 24 -10.01 -9.89 0.68
CA ILE A 24 -9.38 -10.51 1.86
C ILE A 24 -9.30 -12.03 1.68
N GLY A 25 -10.39 -12.64 1.26
CA GLY A 25 -10.48 -14.07 1.00
C GLY A 25 -9.51 -14.57 -0.06
N ALA A 26 -9.40 -13.85 -1.17
CA ALA A 26 -8.47 -14.16 -2.26
C ALA A 26 -7.02 -14.12 -1.76
N SER A 27 -6.65 -13.10 -1.00
CA SER A 27 -5.32 -13.00 -0.39
C SER A 27 -5.05 -14.16 0.58
N SER A 28 -6.03 -14.52 1.41
CA SER A 28 -5.95 -15.67 2.30
C SER A 28 -5.78 -16.99 1.55
N GLN A 29 -6.40 -17.16 0.37
CA GLN A 29 -6.25 -18.35 -0.46
C GLN A 29 -4.83 -18.48 -1.03
N ILE A 30 -4.20 -17.38 -1.44
CA ILE A 30 -2.81 -17.38 -1.90
C ILE A 30 -1.86 -17.76 -0.75
N ALA A 31 -2.05 -17.18 0.44
CA ALA A 31 -1.24 -17.55 1.60
C ALA A 31 -1.44 -19.02 2.02
N ALA A 32 -2.67 -19.53 1.95
CA ALA A 32 -2.96 -20.94 2.21
C ALA A 32 -2.32 -21.86 1.15
N PHE A 33 -2.28 -21.43 -0.11
CA PHE A 33 -1.55 -22.12 -1.17
C PHE A 33 -0.06 -22.23 -0.82
N ASP A 34 0.60 -21.12 -0.50
CA ASP A 34 2.03 -21.10 -0.17
C ASP A 34 2.35 -21.95 1.07
N ARG A 35 1.50 -21.88 2.11
CA ARG A 35 1.64 -22.68 3.33
C ARG A 35 1.53 -24.17 3.03
N ALA A 36 0.54 -24.56 2.24
CA ALA A 36 0.38 -25.96 1.87
C ALA A 36 1.54 -26.49 1.03
N VAL A 37 2.12 -25.66 0.14
CA VAL A 37 3.35 -26.01 -0.59
C VAL A 37 4.52 -26.18 0.38
N ALA A 38 4.67 -25.27 1.34
CA ALA A 38 5.71 -25.34 2.36
C ALA A 38 5.60 -26.61 3.22
N ASP A 39 4.40 -26.96 3.67
CA ASP A 39 4.16 -28.10 4.54
C ASP A 39 4.31 -29.43 3.79
N GLN A 40 3.70 -29.52 2.60
CA GLN A 40 3.63 -30.76 1.83
C GLN A 40 4.99 -31.13 1.20
N PHE A 41 5.76 -30.13 0.75
CA PHE A 41 7.02 -30.33 0.03
C PHE A 41 8.24 -29.79 0.79
N HIS A 42 8.15 -29.72 2.13
CA HIS A 42 9.12 -29.06 3.01
C HIS A 42 10.59 -29.37 2.68
N SER A 43 10.93 -30.63 2.37
CA SER A 43 12.30 -31.06 2.09
C SER A 43 12.80 -30.68 0.70
N GLN A 44 11.89 -30.39 -0.22
CA GLN A 44 12.20 -29.96 -1.58
C GLN A 44 12.19 -28.44 -1.74
N VAL A 45 11.56 -27.68 -0.84
CA VAL A 45 11.44 -26.22 -0.98
C VAL A 45 12.80 -25.52 -0.90
N VAL A 46 13.12 -24.75 -1.96
CA VAL A 46 14.19 -23.76 -1.96
C VAL A 46 13.66 -22.46 -1.37
N PHE A 47 12.52 -21.98 -1.90
CA PHE A 47 11.73 -20.89 -1.35
C PHE A 47 10.27 -21.02 -1.79
N THR A 48 9.36 -20.48 -0.99
CA THR A 48 7.91 -20.36 -1.28
C THR A 48 7.40 -19.10 -0.61
N GLY A 49 6.54 -18.34 -1.27
CA GLY A 49 5.89 -17.15 -0.71
C GLY A 49 5.45 -16.15 -1.78
N GLY A 50 4.36 -15.44 -1.48
CA GLY A 50 3.79 -14.46 -2.41
C GLY A 50 3.29 -15.10 -3.69
N GLY A 51 2.78 -16.33 -3.63
CA GLY A 51 2.31 -17.11 -4.77
C GLY A 51 3.42 -17.57 -5.73
N SER A 52 4.69 -17.48 -5.35
CA SER A 52 5.82 -17.96 -6.14
C SER A 52 6.75 -18.84 -5.32
N GLY A 53 7.45 -19.75 -5.98
CA GLY A 53 8.38 -20.63 -5.28
C GLY A 53 9.26 -21.45 -6.21
N ALA A 54 10.24 -22.09 -5.60
CA ALA A 54 11.14 -23.04 -6.25
C ALA A 54 11.33 -24.27 -5.38
N LEU A 55 11.31 -25.44 -6.02
CA LEU A 55 11.53 -26.74 -5.42
C LEU A 55 12.68 -27.46 -6.13
N GLN A 56 13.42 -28.26 -5.37
CA GLN A 56 14.52 -29.09 -5.85
C GLN A 56 14.20 -30.56 -5.59
N CYS A 57 14.07 -31.33 -6.66
CA CYS A 57 13.79 -32.77 -6.61
C CYS A 57 14.38 -33.51 -7.81
N ASP A 58 14.29 -34.82 -7.80
CA ASP A 58 14.51 -35.73 -8.92
C ASP A 58 13.37 -35.64 -9.95
N GLU A 59 13.62 -36.15 -11.16
CA GLU A 59 12.75 -35.92 -12.32
C GLU A 59 11.36 -36.57 -12.20
N GLU A 60 11.27 -37.74 -11.57
CA GLU A 60 10.00 -38.47 -11.41
C GLU A 60 9.04 -37.77 -10.42
N HIS A 61 9.54 -37.30 -9.28
CA HIS A 61 8.73 -36.53 -8.32
C HIS A 61 8.36 -35.15 -8.86
N LEU A 62 9.18 -34.56 -9.74
CA LEU A 62 8.95 -33.23 -10.29
C LEU A 62 7.64 -33.16 -11.10
N GLU A 63 7.32 -34.19 -11.88
CA GLU A 63 6.08 -34.25 -12.66
C GLU A 63 4.86 -34.32 -11.74
N GLN A 64 4.94 -35.14 -10.68
CA GLN A 64 3.86 -35.30 -9.71
C GLN A 64 3.59 -34.01 -8.94
N ILE A 65 4.66 -33.32 -8.51
CA ILE A 65 4.56 -32.02 -7.82
C ILE A 65 3.93 -30.99 -8.77
N ALA A 66 4.34 -30.95 -10.04
CA ALA A 66 3.77 -30.02 -11.02
C ALA A 66 2.25 -30.19 -11.17
N VAL A 67 1.76 -31.44 -11.29
CA VAL A 67 0.32 -31.73 -11.39
C VAL A 67 -0.42 -31.24 -10.15
N GLN A 68 0.09 -31.53 -8.95
CA GLN A 68 -0.53 -31.10 -7.70
C GLN A 68 -0.58 -29.58 -7.56
N LEU A 69 0.47 -28.87 -7.99
CA LEU A 69 0.47 -27.39 -7.99
C LEU A 69 -0.56 -26.81 -8.95
N ILE A 70 -0.72 -27.41 -10.14
CA ILE A 70 -1.71 -27.01 -11.15
C ILE A 70 -3.14 -27.22 -10.63
N GLU A 71 -3.43 -28.39 -10.07
CA GLU A 71 -4.74 -28.69 -9.49
C GLU A 71 -5.09 -27.75 -8.35
N ARG A 72 -4.12 -27.48 -7.47
CA ARG A 72 -4.30 -26.58 -6.32
C ARG A 72 -4.51 -25.13 -6.77
N ALA A 73 -3.84 -24.66 -7.81
CA ALA A 73 -4.05 -23.33 -8.37
C ALA A 73 -5.44 -23.21 -9.03
N ARG A 74 -5.85 -24.24 -9.79
CA ARG A 74 -7.19 -24.30 -10.39
C ARG A 74 -8.32 -24.32 -9.36
N ALA A 75 -8.12 -24.99 -8.23
CA ALA A 75 -9.11 -25.06 -7.15
C ALA A 75 -9.46 -23.69 -6.56
N ILE A 76 -8.54 -22.72 -6.60
CA ILE A 76 -8.78 -21.34 -6.15
C ILE A 76 -9.09 -20.38 -7.31
N GLY A 77 -9.13 -20.88 -8.55
CA GLY A 77 -9.38 -20.06 -9.75
C GLY A 77 -8.18 -19.22 -10.18
N ALA A 78 -6.96 -19.69 -9.92
CA ALA A 78 -5.73 -18.96 -10.24
C ALA A 78 -4.98 -19.59 -11.42
N ASP A 79 -4.34 -18.74 -12.22
CA ASP A 79 -3.41 -19.15 -13.27
C ASP A 79 -2.04 -19.42 -12.66
N VAL A 80 -1.39 -20.52 -13.04
CA VAL A 80 -0.04 -20.86 -12.56
C VAL A 80 0.91 -21.08 -13.73
N ARG A 81 2.09 -20.48 -13.64
CA ARG A 81 3.21 -20.78 -14.54
C ARG A 81 4.12 -21.81 -13.87
N ILE A 82 4.46 -22.88 -14.59
CA ILE A 82 5.42 -23.88 -14.13
C ILE A 82 6.64 -23.86 -15.05
N GLY A 83 7.81 -23.76 -14.43
CA GLY A 83 9.11 -23.79 -15.09
C GLY A 83 9.96 -24.94 -14.59
N ARG A 84 10.82 -25.49 -15.45
CA ARG A 84 11.63 -26.69 -15.18
C ARG A 84 13.02 -26.53 -15.76
N GLY A 85 14.04 -26.96 -15.03
CA GLY A 85 15.43 -26.83 -15.47
C GLY A 85 16.41 -27.66 -14.64
N ARG A 86 17.63 -27.83 -15.15
CA ARG A 86 18.74 -28.42 -14.37
C ARG A 86 19.30 -27.41 -13.38
N THR A 87 19.25 -26.14 -13.74
CA THR A 87 19.57 -25.01 -12.86
C THR A 87 18.31 -24.22 -12.50
N LEU A 88 18.38 -23.43 -11.42
CA LEU A 88 17.28 -22.57 -11.01
C LEU A 88 16.94 -21.50 -12.06
N GLU A 89 17.93 -21.02 -12.81
CA GLU A 89 17.74 -19.99 -13.85
C GLU A 89 17.03 -20.55 -15.09
N GLU A 90 17.41 -21.75 -15.51
CA GLU A 90 16.68 -22.49 -16.55
C GLU A 90 15.23 -22.73 -16.13
N ALA A 91 15.00 -23.11 -14.88
CA ALA A 91 13.63 -23.31 -14.38
C ALA A 91 12.82 -22.01 -14.42
N LYS A 92 13.39 -20.88 -13.98
CA LYS A 92 12.72 -19.56 -14.04
C LYS A 92 12.40 -19.08 -15.45
N THR A 93 13.19 -19.48 -16.44
CA THR A 93 13.01 -19.12 -17.85
C THR A 93 12.08 -20.07 -18.60
N GLY A 94 11.90 -21.31 -18.12
CA GLY A 94 10.92 -22.26 -18.65
C GLY A 94 9.49 -21.75 -18.43
N ASP A 95 8.75 -21.54 -19.53
CA ASP A 95 7.40 -20.96 -19.53
C ASP A 95 6.38 -21.98 -20.02
N ARG A 96 5.66 -22.61 -19.08
CA ARG A 96 4.35 -23.20 -19.36
C ARG A 96 3.30 -22.57 -18.46
N LEU A 97 2.41 -21.79 -19.06
CA LEU A 97 1.24 -21.24 -18.39
C LEU A 97 0.10 -22.26 -18.37
N PHE A 98 -0.48 -22.45 -17.18
CA PHE A 98 -1.67 -23.27 -16.96
C PHE A 98 -2.77 -22.34 -16.44
N ALA A 99 -3.67 -21.95 -17.34
CA ALA A 99 -4.79 -21.10 -17.00
C ALA A 99 -5.87 -21.87 -16.21
N TYR A 100 -6.60 -21.14 -15.37
CA TYR A 100 -7.88 -21.60 -14.86
C TYR A 100 -8.92 -21.56 -15.99
N GLU A 101 -9.53 -22.71 -16.26
CA GLU A 101 -10.63 -22.83 -17.22
C GLU A 101 -11.85 -23.37 -16.47
N PRO A 102 -13.02 -22.72 -16.56
CA PRO A 102 -14.23 -23.26 -15.97
C PRO A 102 -14.61 -24.56 -16.69
N THR A 103 -15.15 -25.52 -15.93
CA THR A 103 -15.52 -26.85 -16.42
C THR A 103 -16.67 -26.83 -17.44
N SER A 104 -17.45 -25.75 -17.45
CA SER A 104 -18.54 -25.49 -18.37
C SER A 104 -18.52 -24.02 -18.77
N MET A 105 -19.07 -23.72 -19.95
CA MET A 105 -19.36 -22.36 -20.42
C MET A 105 -20.86 -22.10 -20.49
N ALA A 106 -21.68 -22.93 -19.83
CA ALA A 106 -23.12 -22.72 -19.72
C ALA A 106 -23.46 -22.02 -18.39
N GLY A 107 -24.29 -20.99 -18.44
CA GLY A 107 -24.74 -20.22 -17.27
C GLY A 107 -24.70 -18.72 -17.52
N GLU A 108 -24.72 -17.93 -16.44
CA GLU A 108 -24.76 -16.46 -16.44
C GLU A 108 -23.54 -15.84 -15.73
N PRO A 109 -23.21 -14.56 -15.97
CA PRO A 109 -22.15 -13.89 -15.22
C PRO A 109 -22.51 -13.71 -13.75
N CYS A 110 -21.55 -13.93 -12.85
CA CYS A 110 -21.68 -13.72 -11.41
C CYS A 110 -22.11 -12.27 -11.10
N ALA A 111 -23.19 -12.08 -10.36
CA ALA A 111 -23.71 -10.76 -10.03
C ALA A 111 -22.73 -9.90 -9.20
N MET A 112 -21.81 -10.54 -8.45
CA MET A 112 -20.87 -9.86 -7.56
C MET A 112 -19.51 -9.56 -8.22
N SER A 113 -19.05 -10.40 -9.13
CA SER A 113 -17.69 -10.30 -9.70
C SER A 113 -17.63 -10.31 -11.21
N GLY A 114 -18.73 -10.63 -11.91
CA GLY A 114 -18.76 -10.86 -13.35
C GLY A 114 -18.07 -12.15 -13.81
N ILE A 115 -17.50 -12.95 -12.90
CA ILE A 115 -16.89 -14.24 -13.22
C ILE A 115 -17.95 -15.19 -13.79
N TYR A 116 -17.57 -15.93 -14.83
CA TYR A 116 -18.48 -16.74 -15.64
C TYR A 116 -17.98 -18.19 -15.75
N PRO A 117 -18.89 -19.19 -15.77
CA PRO A 117 -20.35 -19.09 -15.57
C PRO A 117 -20.81 -19.35 -14.13
N VAL A 118 -22.01 -18.88 -13.81
CA VAL A 118 -22.81 -19.29 -12.65
C VAL A 118 -24.05 -20.02 -13.15
N ASP A 119 -24.31 -21.20 -12.60
CA ASP A 119 -25.55 -21.95 -12.84
C ASP A 119 -26.51 -21.71 -11.65
N PRO A 120 -27.57 -20.90 -11.81
CA PRO A 120 -28.49 -20.59 -10.71
C PRO A 120 -29.33 -21.80 -10.27
N ASP A 121 -29.44 -22.82 -11.13
CA ASP A 121 -30.23 -24.03 -10.87
C ASP A 121 -29.38 -25.14 -10.22
N ASP A 122 -28.06 -24.94 -10.13
CA ASP A 122 -27.15 -25.85 -9.45
C ASP A 122 -27.23 -25.68 -7.92
N ALA A 123 -28.07 -26.52 -7.30
CA ALA A 123 -28.20 -26.60 -5.84
C ALA A 123 -26.91 -27.02 -5.10
N SER A 124 -25.84 -27.37 -5.83
CA SER A 124 -24.52 -27.64 -5.25
C SER A 124 -23.72 -26.39 -4.90
N THR A 125 -24.17 -25.19 -5.28
CA THR A 125 -23.62 -23.93 -4.75
C THR A 125 -23.98 -23.82 -3.26
N GLN A 126 -23.15 -24.44 -2.42
CA GLN A 126 -23.26 -24.55 -0.95
C GLN A 126 -23.33 -23.21 -0.19
N TRP A 127 -23.31 -22.08 -0.90
CA TRP A 127 -23.32 -20.74 -0.31
C TRP A 127 -24.76 -20.23 -0.22
N ASN A 128 -25.43 -20.64 0.86
CA ASN A 128 -26.84 -20.46 1.27
C ASN A 128 -27.49 -19.05 1.19
N VAL A 129 -26.97 -18.09 0.41
CA VAL A 129 -27.42 -16.69 0.43
C VAL A 129 -27.80 -16.12 -0.95
N ASP A 130 -27.15 -16.54 -2.05
CA ASP A 130 -27.54 -16.11 -3.40
C ASP A 130 -27.02 -17.09 -4.48
N PRO A 131 -27.89 -17.81 -5.21
CA PRO A 131 -27.49 -18.76 -6.26
C PRO A 131 -26.81 -18.07 -7.47
N ARG A 132 -26.83 -16.73 -7.55
CA ARG A 132 -26.17 -15.94 -8.60
C ARG A 132 -24.73 -15.57 -8.26
N VAL A 133 -24.19 -16.09 -7.15
CA VAL A 133 -22.81 -15.88 -6.71
C VAL A 133 -21.96 -17.10 -7.07
N HIS A 134 -20.90 -16.87 -7.84
CA HIS A 134 -19.96 -17.91 -8.24
C HIS A 134 -19.31 -18.60 -7.04
N ALA A 135 -19.14 -19.92 -7.10
CA ALA A 135 -18.60 -20.74 -6.00
C ALA A 135 -17.22 -20.25 -5.50
N LEU A 136 -16.32 -19.84 -6.41
CA LEU A 136 -15.04 -19.23 -6.05
C LEU A 136 -15.19 -17.99 -5.17
N MET A 137 -16.21 -17.16 -5.42
CA MET A 137 -16.43 -15.96 -4.62
C MET A 137 -17.02 -16.29 -3.24
N GLY A 138 -17.92 -17.27 -3.17
CA GLY A 138 -18.38 -17.82 -1.90
C GLY A 138 -17.21 -18.36 -1.06
N ALA A 139 -16.32 -19.13 -1.68
CA ALA A 139 -15.12 -19.66 -1.04
C ALA A 139 -14.18 -18.55 -0.54
N ARG A 140 -14.01 -17.46 -1.31
CA ARG A 140 -13.27 -16.27 -0.85
C ARG A 140 -13.95 -15.63 0.35
N ARG A 141 -15.27 -15.41 0.31
CA ARG A 141 -16.00 -14.82 1.43
C ARG A 141 -15.86 -15.65 2.71
N GLU A 142 -15.89 -16.97 2.60
CA GLU A 142 -15.64 -17.85 3.75
C GLU A 142 -14.19 -17.77 4.24
N ALA A 143 -13.22 -17.84 3.33
CA ALA A 143 -11.80 -17.69 3.67
C ALA A 143 -11.50 -16.36 4.39
N SER A 144 -12.27 -15.31 4.09
CA SER A 144 -12.13 -14.01 4.77
C SER A 144 -12.43 -14.04 6.27
N ARG A 145 -13.19 -15.04 6.74
CA ARG A 145 -13.57 -15.20 8.15
C ARG A 145 -12.47 -15.81 9.00
N ALA A 146 -11.74 -16.75 8.40
CA ALA A 146 -10.57 -17.34 9.04
C ALA A 146 -9.45 -16.30 9.22
N ASP A 147 -9.40 -15.30 8.33
CA ASP A 147 -8.40 -14.23 8.33
C ASP A 147 -6.97 -14.76 8.52
N ALA A 148 -6.68 -15.92 7.92
CA ALA A 148 -5.52 -16.75 8.22
C ALA A 148 -4.17 -16.09 7.83
N LEU A 149 -4.22 -15.01 7.05
CA LEU A 149 -3.07 -14.15 6.74
C LEU A 149 -2.60 -13.38 7.99
N ASN A 150 -3.50 -13.12 8.94
CA ASN A 150 -3.36 -12.09 9.96
C ASN A 150 -3.36 -12.58 11.40
N ALA A 151 -3.71 -13.84 11.66
CA ALA A 151 -3.78 -14.36 13.04
C ALA A 151 -2.44 -14.18 13.79
N ASP A 152 -1.35 -14.72 13.26
CA ASP A 152 0.00 -14.56 13.85
C ASP A 152 0.47 -13.10 13.83
N LEU A 153 -0.02 -12.30 12.88
CA LEU A 153 0.35 -10.89 12.75
C LEU A 153 -0.27 -10.03 13.86
N LEU A 154 -1.49 -10.37 14.31
CA LEU A 154 -2.19 -9.65 15.38
C LEU A 154 -1.51 -9.87 16.74
N ASP A 155 -1.02 -11.08 17.01
CA ASP A 155 -0.27 -11.37 18.23
C ASP A 155 1.03 -10.57 18.30
N GLU A 156 1.79 -10.55 17.22
CA GLU A 156 3.02 -9.77 17.10
C GLU A 156 2.77 -8.27 17.17
N LEU A 157 1.73 -7.79 16.49
CA LEU A 157 1.29 -6.41 16.56
C LEU A 157 0.94 -6.01 18.00
N THR A 158 0.19 -6.85 18.70
CA THR A 158 -0.22 -6.58 20.08
C THR A 158 0.99 -6.54 21.01
N ALA A 159 1.92 -7.47 20.86
CA ALA A 159 3.18 -7.45 21.59
C ALA A 159 4.00 -6.18 21.30
N GLN A 160 4.07 -5.78 20.03
CA GLN A 160 4.81 -4.60 19.60
C GLN A 160 4.18 -3.28 20.09
N VAL A 161 2.85 -3.17 20.10
CA VAL A 161 2.11 -2.02 20.67
C VAL A 161 2.46 -1.87 22.15
N ARG A 162 2.42 -2.96 22.93
CA ARG A 162 2.81 -2.95 24.34
C ARG A 162 4.27 -2.54 24.53
N ALA A 163 5.16 -3.06 23.69
CA ALA A 163 6.58 -2.70 23.72
C ALA A 163 6.84 -1.20 23.42
N MET A 164 5.98 -0.57 22.61
CA MET A 164 6.01 0.87 22.32
C MET A 164 5.31 1.73 23.39
N GLY A 165 4.79 1.14 24.47
CA GLY A 165 4.08 1.84 25.54
C GLY A 165 2.60 2.11 25.26
N GLY A 166 2.04 1.58 24.17
CA GLY A 166 0.61 1.62 23.90
C GLY A 166 -0.16 0.69 24.83
N THR A 167 -1.31 1.14 25.33
CA THR A 167 -2.22 0.32 26.16
C THR A 167 -3.46 -0.02 25.36
N MET A 168 -3.58 -1.28 24.95
CA MET A 168 -4.80 -1.80 24.33
C MET A 168 -5.90 -1.97 25.38
N PRO A 169 -7.18 -1.72 25.04
CA PRO A 169 -8.30 -2.07 25.90
C PRO A 169 -8.39 -3.60 26.08
N ASP A 170 -9.19 -4.04 27.05
CA ASP A 170 -9.48 -5.46 27.30
C ASP A 170 -10.43 -6.03 26.23
N ALA A 171 -9.89 -6.18 25.03
CA ALA A 171 -10.58 -6.70 23.84
C ALA A 171 -9.57 -7.33 22.87
N GLU A 172 -10.00 -8.35 22.12
CA GLU A 172 -9.15 -9.02 21.13
C GLU A 172 -8.97 -8.13 19.89
N PRO A 173 -7.75 -7.69 19.55
CA PRO A 173 -7.54 -6.85 18.38
C PRO A 173 -7.79 -7.64 17.10
N CYS A 174 -8.45 -7.04 16.13
CA CYS A 174 -8.66 -7.61 14.81
C CYS A 174 -8.70 -6.52 13.73
N PHE A 175 -8.38 -6.90 12.49
CA PHE A 175 -8.50 -5.97 11.37
C PHE A 175 -9.93 -5.97 10.82
N PHE A 176 -10.41 -4.82 10.34
CA PHE A 176 -11.75 -4.71 9.75
C PHE A 176 -11.89 -5.61 8.51
N ARG A 177 -13.06 -6.25 8.36
CA ARG A 177 -13.39 -7.07 7.17
C ARG A 177 -14.39 -6.38 6.27
N ASN A 178 -15.16 -5.45 6.84
CA ASN A 178 -16.11 -4.63 6.13
C ASN A 178 -16.10 -3.18 6.68
N VAL A 179 -16.43 -2.23 5.82
CA VAL A 179 -16.56 -0.80 6.16
C VAL A 179 -17.80 -0.17 5.52
N ASN A 180 -18.61 -0.95 4.82
CA ASN A 180 -19.75 -0.48 4.04
C ASN A 180 -21.09 -0.89 4.68
N LEU A 181 -21.67 0.01 5.46
CA LEU A 181 -22.96 -0.19 6.12
C LEU A 181 -24.11 -0.42 5.11
N ARG A 182 -24.26 0.49 4.13
CA ARG A 182 -25.38 0.49 3.18
C ARG A 182 -25.40 -0.72 2.24
N GLY A 183 -24.22 -1.23 1.87
CA GLY A 183 -24.13 -2.44 1.06
C GLY A 183 -24.56 -3.67 1.84
N THR A 184 -24.25 -3.71 3.13
CA THR A 184 -24.55 -4.84 4.03
C THR A 184 -26.05 -4.94 4.30
N GLU A 185 -26.75 -3.81 4.50
CA GLU A 185 -28.21 -3.75 4.72
C GLU A 185 -29.05 -4.34 3.58
N LYS A 186 -28.60 -4.25 2.32
CA LYS A 186 -29.37 -4.75 1.15
C LYS A 186 -29.35 -6.26 1.00
N HIS A 187 -28.42 -6.95 1.67
CA HIS A 187 -28.23 -8.39 1.54
C HIS A 187 -28.72 -9.15 2.79
N VAL A 188 -29.41 -8.47 3.72
CA VAL A 188 -29.96 -9.05 4.96
C VAL A 188 -31.11 -10.01 4.67
N PRO A 189 -30.96 -11.33 4.91
CA PRO A 189 -32.05 -12.28 4.80
C PRO A 189 -33.07 -12.09 5.96
N ALA A 190 -34.32 -12.47 5.71
CA ALA A 190 -35.45 -12.22 6.61
C ALA A 190 -35.37 -12.96 7.98
N ASP A 191 -34.48 -13.94 8.12
CA ASP A 191 -34.28 -14.75 9.33
C ASP A 191 -33.22 -14.19 10.30
N GLY A 192 -32.49 -13.13 9.90
CA GLY A 192 -31.82 -12.19 10.80
C GLY A 192 -30.62 -12.69 11.62
N GLY A 193 -30.18 -13.94 11.46
CA GLY A 193 -29.10 -14.54 12.26
C GLY A 193 -27.68 -14.19 11.80
N TRP A 194 -27.42 -14.24 10.48
CA TRP A 194 -26.06 -14.08 9.92
C TRP A 194 -25.62 -12.62 9.72
N ASP A 195 -26.56 -11.67 9.65
CA ASP A 195 -26.26 -10.31 9.19
C ASP A 195 -26.02 -9.27 10.30
N LYS A 196 -26.41 -9.55 11.55
CA LYS A 196 -26.13 -8.60 12.66
C LYS A 196 -24.64 -8.49 12.96
N ALA A 197 -23.91 -9.61 12.96
CA ALA A 197 -22.46 -9.61 13.15
C ALA A 197 -21.73 -8.90 12.00
N ALA A 198 -22.17 -9.11 10.75
CA ALA A 198 -21.60 -8.44 9.57
C ALA A 198 -21.86 -6.93 9.57
N LEU A 199 -23.05 -6.50 10.01
CA LEU A 199 -23.39 -5.08 10.17
C LEU A 199 -22.59 -4.44 11.32
N GLY A 200 -22.41 -5.17 12.43
CA GLY A 200 -21.56 -4.76 13.55
C GLY A 200 -20.10 -4.58 13.13
N ASP A 201 -19.55 -5.53 12.37
CA ASP A 201 -18.19 -5.44 11.81
C ASP A 201 -18.05 -4.23 10.86
N ALA A 202 -19.04 -4.00 10.00
CA ALA A 202 -19.06 -2.84 9.10
C ALA A 202 -19.13 -1.50 9.84
N ALA A 203 -19.91 -1.42 10.92
CA ALA A 203 -20.01 -0.24 11.77
C ALA A 203 -18.69 0.03 12.48
N ALA A 204 -18.14 -0.98 13.15
CA ALA A 204 -16.90 -0.87 13.90
C ALA A 204 -15.69 -0.62 13.00
N GLY A 205 -15.61 -1.25 11.82
CA GLY A 205 -14.60 -0.97 10.81
C GLY A 205 -14.73 0.43 10.20
N SER A 206 -15.95 0.92 10.00
CA SER A 206 -16.12 2.32 9.58
C SER A 206 -15.69 3.28 10.70
N ALA A 207 -15.99 2.97 11.96
CA ALA A 207 -15.62 3.78 13.11
C ALA A 207 -14.10 3.81 13.36
N SER A 208 -13.41 2.67 13.22
CA SER A 208 -11.95 2.58 13.39
C SER A 208 -11.17 3.39 12.35
N LEU A 209 -11.74 3.59 11.16
CA LEU A 209 -11.25 4.46 10.10
C LEU A 209 -11.71 5.93 10.24
N GLY A 210 -12.37 6.26 11.35
CA GLY A 210 -12.95 7.56 11.62
C GLY A 210 -14.33 7.75 10.97
N ARG A 211 -15.09 8.72 11.51
CA ARG A 211 -16.48 9.03 11.07
C ARG A 211 -16.56 9.69 9.68
N ARG A 212 -15.45 9.79 8.96
CA ARG A 212 -15.40 10.22 7.56
C ARG A 212 -15.44 9.01 6.63
N ASN A 213 -16.15 9.13 5.52
CA ASN A 213 -16.18 8.11 4.48
C ASN A 213 -14.87 8.12 3.64
N ARG A 214 -13.70 8.00 4.29
CA ARG A 214 -12.37 8.02 3.66
C ARG A 214 -11.40 7.02 4.30
N TRP A 215 -10.38 6.66 3.56
CA TRP A 215 -9.24 5.83 3.98
C TRP A 215 -8.00 6.16 3.13
N ALA A 216 -6.85 5.69 3.57
CA ALA A 216 -5.62 5.69 2.78
C ALA A 216 -5.39 4.29 2.21
N VAL A 217 -5.16 4.22 0.90
CA VAL A 217 -4.65 3.03 0.21
C VAL A 217 -3.14 3.22 0.05
N ILE A 218 -2.36 2.32 0.64
CA ILE A 218 -0.91 2.40 0.70
C ILE A 218 -0.35 1.20 -0.05
N ALA A 219 0.49 1.46 -1.05
CA ALA A 219 1.29 0.47 -1.75
C ALA A 219 2.77 0.72 -1.43
N MET A 220 3.51 -0.29 -0.99
CA MET A 220 4.95 -0.21 -0.75
C MET A 220 5.66 -1.38 -1.39
N ASP A 221 6.86 -1.15 -1.91
CA ASP A 221 7.65 -2.18 -2.60
C ASP A 221 9.15 -1.90 -2.46
N GLY A 222 9.94 -2.96 -2.28
CA GLY A 222 11.39 -2.88 -2.05
C GLY A 222 12.12 -2.27 -3.25
N ASN A 223 13.10 -1.42 -2.98
CA ASN A 223 13.93 -0.85 -4.03
C ASN A 223 15.02 -1.86 -4.42
N ASP A 224 15.37 -1.91 -5.71
CA ASP A 224 16.46 -2.73 -6.25
C ASP A 224 16.35 -4.27 -6.08
N ALA A 225 15.20 -4.83 -5.66
CA ALA A 225 15.03 -6.28 -5.46
C ALA A 225 15.40 -7.11 -6.70
N GLY A 226 14.90 -6.74 -7.87
CA GLY A 226 15.26 -7.39 -9.14
C GLY A 226 16.74 -7.21 -9.51
N GLN A 227 17.35 -6.08 -9.15
CA GLN A 227 18.78 -5.83 -9.40
C GLN A 227 19.67 -6.72 -8.54
N GLN A 228 19.22 -7.15 -7.36
CA GLN A 228 19.96 -8.11 -6.53
C GLN A 228 20.17 -9.44 -7.27
N HIS A 229 19.11 -9.98 -7.88
CA HIS A 229 19.21 -11.21 -8.67
C HIS A 229 20.13 -11.05 -9.89
N LEU A 230 19.97 -9.96 -10.64
CA LEU A 230 20.84 -9.66 -11.79
C LEU A 230 22.31 -9.53 -11.38
N ARG A 231 22.58 -8.91 -10.22
CA ARG A 231 23.95 -8.74 -9.73
C ARG A 231 24.54 -10.05 -9.22
N ALA A 232 23.76 -10.88 -8.53
CA ALA A 232 24.16 -12.22 -8.12
C ALA A 232 24.53 -13.08 -9.33
N GLN A 233 23.72 -13.08 -10.39
CA GLN A 233 24.04 -13.82 -11.62
C GLN A 233 25.34 -13.33 -12.27
N LYS A 234 25.54 -12.00 -12.36
CA LYS A 234 26.81 -11.43 -12.86
C LYS A 234 28.04 -11.82 -12.03
N LEU A 235 27.89 -12.14 -10.74
CA LEU A 235 28.99 -12.64 -9.91
C LEU A 235 29.32 -14.10 -10.25
N VAL A 236 28.31 -14.90 -10.58
CA VAL A 236 28.49 -16.27 -11.08
C VAL A 236 29.16 -16.27 -12.44
N ASP A 237 28.67 -15.46 -13.39
CA ASP A 237 29.22 -15.37 -14.75
C ASP A 237 30.70 -14.95 -14.75
N LYS A 238 31.14 -14.21 -13.73
CA LYS A 238 32.53 -13.76 -13.53
C LYS A 238 33.40 -14.75 -12.74
N GLY A 239 32.85 -15.89 -12.32
CA GLY A 239 33.54 -16.87 -11.48
C GLY A 239 33.84 -16.39 -10.07
N VAL A 240 33.19 -15.31 -9.60
CA VAL A 240 33.34 -14.81 -8.21
C VAL A 240 32.50 -15.66 -7.27
N TRP A 241 31.29 -16.03 -7.69
CA TRP A 241 30.41 -16.97 -6.98
C TRP A 241 30.30 -18.26 -7.78
N SER A 242 30.22 -19.40 -7.10
CA SER A 242 29.77 -20.65 -7.71
C SER A 242 28.24 -20.67 -7.84
N GLU A 243 27.70 -21.61 -8.62
CA GLU A 243 26.25 -21.86 -8.63
C GLU A 243 25.73 -22.26 -7.24
N HIS A 244 26.55 -22.98 -6.46
CA HIS A 244 26.23 -23.34 -5.08
C HIS A 244 26.14 -22.11 -4.17
N ASP A 245 27.05 -21.14 -4.31
CA ASP A 245 27.00 -19.88 -3.56
C ASP A 245 25.72 -19.11 -3.86
N ARG A 246 25.32 -19.02 -5.14
CA ARG A 246 24.08 -18.36 -5.55
C ARG A 246 22.85 -19.06 -4.95
N ASP A 247 22.82 -20.38 -5.00
CA ASP A 247 21.69 -21.18 -4.51
C ASP A 247 21.59 -21.14 -2.97
N ALA A 248 22.72 -21.03 -2.25
CA ALA A 248 22.73 -20.77 -0.81
C ALA A 248 22.32 -19.33 -0.49
N TRP A 249 22.84 -18.36 -1.24
CA TRP A 249 22.52 -16.93 -1.10
C TRP A 249 21.04 -16.67 -1.30
N ILE A 250 20.39 -17.21 -2.34
CA ILE A 250 18.99 -16.90 -2.63
C ILE A 250 18.05 -17.36 -1.50
N ARG A 251 18.35 -18.50 -0.86
CA ARG A 251 17.58 -19.00 0.30
C ARG A 251 17.66 -18.02 1.47
N VAL A 252 18.87 -17.56 1.79
CA VAL A 252 19.08 -16.58 2.88
C VAL A 252 18.44 -15.24 2.51
N MET A 253 18.73 -14.73 1.31
CA MET A 253 18.19 -13.47 0.80
C MET A 253 16.66 -13.43 0.87
N SER A 254 15.98 -14.45 0.35
CA SER A 254 14.52 -14.52 0.37
C SER A 254 13.93 -14.66 1.79
N ARG A 255 14.66 -15.32 2.71
CA ARG A 255 14.25 -15.40 4.13
C ARG A 255 14.40 -14.06 4.82
N GLU A 256 15.58 -13.45 4.74
CA GLU A 256 15.89 -12.18 5.40
C GLU A 256 15.03 -11.03 4.85
N LEU A 257 14.75 -11.01 3.54
CA LEU A 257 13.85 -10.03 2.94
C LEU A 257 12.44 -10.13 3.54
N ARG A 258 11.90 -11.34 3.61
CA ARG A 258 10.57 -11.60 4.18
C ARG A 258 10.50 -11.25 5.66
N ASP A 259 11.52 -11.62 6.43
CA ASP A 259 11.62 -11.29 7.86
C ASP A 259 11.67 -9.77 8.07
N ALA A 260 12.51 -9.07 7.30
CA ALA A 260 12.63 -7.62 7.33
C ALA A 260 11.30 -6.93 7.00
N THR A 261 10.62 -7.34 5.92
CA THR A 261 9.31 -6.79 5.54
C THR A 261 8.27 -7.02 6.64
N ARG A 262 8.17 -8.25 7.15
CA ARG A 262 7.15 -8.59 8.16
C ARG A 262 7.37 -7.86 9.48
N ARG A 263 8.60 -7.85 9.99
CA ARG A 263 8.93 -7.16 11.25
C ARG A 263 8.85 -5.64 11.12
N ALA A 264 9.24 -5.08 9.97
CA ALA A 264 9.03 -3.66 9.68
C ALA A 264 7.54 -3.32 9.63
N PHE A 265 6.71 -4.19 9.02
CA PHE A 265 5.27 -4.00 8.97
C PHE A 265 4.66 -3.99 10.37
N VAL A 266 5.01 -4.98 11.21
CA VAL A 266 4.53 -5.07 12.60
C VAL A 266 4.91 -3.81 13.38
N HIS A 267 6.15 -3.35 13.25
CA HIS A 267 6.62 -2.11 13.87
C HIS A 267 5.81 -0.88 13.41
N ALA A 268 5.60 -0.74 12.10
CA ALA A 268 4.86 0.37 11.51
C ALA A 268 3.38 0.37 11.87
N ALA A 269 2.75 -0.80 11.83
CA ALA A 269 1.36 -1.00 12.25
C ALA A 269 1.19 -0.70 13.74
N ALA A 270 2.16 -1.08 14.59
CA ALA A 270 2.16 -0.74 16.00
C ALA A 270 2.29 0.77 16.21
N ALA A 271 3.19 1.45 15.50
CA ALA A 271 3.36 2.90 15.58
C ALA A 271 2.06 3.64 15.20
N ALA A 272 1.43 3.26 14.09
CA ALA A 272 0.15 3.81 13.65
C ALA A 272 -0.98 3.53 14.66
N THR A 273 -0.98 2.35 15.28
CA THR A 273 -1.99 1.98 16.28
C THR A 273 -1.78 2.71 17.60
N CYS A 274 -0.54 2.89 18.06
CA CYS A 274 -0.21 3.70 19.23
C CYS A 274 -0.64 5.16 19.03
N GLU A 275 -0.36 5.74 17.86
CA GLU A 275 -0.82 7.10 17.53
C GLU A 275 -2.35 7.18 17.49
N TRP A 276 -3.02 6.16 16.95
CA TRP A 276 -4.48 6.08 16.95
C TRP A 276 -5.04 6.03 18.37
N LEU A 277 -4.53 5.15 19.24
CA LEU A 277 -4.95 5.05 20.65
C LEU A 277 -4.70 6.36 21.41
N ALA A 278 -3.55 7.01 21.19
CA ALA A 278 -3.21 8.29 21.80
C ALA A 278 -4.11 9.44 21.34
N ALA A 279 -4.74 9.32 20.16
CA ALA A 279 -5.73 10.27 19.68
C ALA A 279 -7.12 10.09 20.34
N SER A 280 -7.26 9.16 21.30
CA SER A 280 -8.49 8.88 22.06
C SER A 280 -9.71 8.69 21.17
N PRO A 281 -9.71 7.66 20.30
CA PRO A 281 -10.85 7.36 19.45
C PRO A 281 -12.02 6.88 20.32
N ASP A 282 -13.22 6.93 19.76
CA ASP A 282 -14.41 6.31 20.36
C ASP A 282 -14.26 4.78 20.29
N LEU A 283 -13.53 4.21 21.25
CA LEU A 283 -13.18 2.79 21.27
C LEU A 283 -14.41 1.89 21.37
N GLU A 284 -15.46 2.31 22.09
CA GLU A 284 -16.73 1.58 22.14
C GLU A 284 -17.33 1.40 20.75
N SER A 285 -17.34 2.45 19.92
CA SER A 285 -17.82 2.36 18.54
C SER A 285 -16.95 1.48 17.64
N CYS A 286 -15.71 1.18 18.05
CA CYS A 286 -14.77 0.33 17.32
C CYS A 286 -14.79 -1.13 17.81
N MET A 287 -15.62 -1.46 18.81
CA MET A 287 -15.73 -2.81 19.35
C MET A 287 -16.91 -3.56 18.72
N VAL A 288 -16.71 -4.85 18.45
CA VAL A 288 -17.74 -5.74 17.92
C VAL A 288 -17.78 -7.04 18.72
N ARG A 289 -18.96 -7.64 18.78
CA ARG A 289 -19.17 -8.97 19.36
C ARG A 289 -20.08 -9.76 18.44
N ASP A 290 -19.68 -10.97 18.06
CA ASP A 290 -20.43 -11.81 17.13
C ASP A 290 -21.70 -12.38 17.77
N ASP A 291 -21.61 -12.82 19.03
CA ASP A 291 -22.73 -13.26 19.86
C ASP A 291 -22.45 -13.01 21.35
N ALA A 292 -23.43 -13.23 22.24
CA ALA A 292 -23.28 -12.94 23.68
C ALA A 292 -22.14 -13.73 24.37
N SER A 293 -21.74 -14.86 23.82
CA SER A 293 -20.67 -15.73 24.35
C SER A 293 -19.29 -15.47 23.74
N ALA A 294 -19.22 -14.81 22.58
CA ALA A 294 -17.97 -14.50 21.90
C ALA A 294 -17.18 -13.38 22.62
N PRO A 295 -15.83 -13.40 22.57
CA PRO A 295 -15.02 -12.31 23.10
C PRO A 295 -15.32 -10.98 22.39
N VAL A 296 -15.11 -9.88 23.11
CA VAL A 296 -15.17 -8.55 22.49
C VAL A 296 -13.95 -8.38 21.61
N ARG A 297 -14.17 -7.98 20.36
CA ARG A 297 -13.09 -7.71 19.41
C ARG A 297 -12.95 -6.20 19.19
N LEU A 298 -11.73 -5.68 19.26
CA LEU A 298 -11.40 -4.31 18.89
C LEU A 298 -11.00 -4.25 17.42
N ILE A 299 -11.71 -3.46 16.63
CA ILE A 299 -11.37 -3.27 15.22
C ILE A 299 -10.29 -2.18 15.10
N LEU A 300 -9.14 -2.57 14.55
CA LEU A 300 -7.97 -1.70 14.37
C LEU A 300 -8.15 -0.71 13.20
N PRO A 301 -7.41 0.40 13.19
CA PRO A 301 -7.53 1.46 12.17
C PRO A 301 -6.80 1.12 10.86
N LEU A 302 -6.50 -0.15 10.61
CA LEU A 302 -5.71 -0.60 9.47
C LEU A 302 -6.06 -2.03 9.06
N ARG A 303 -5.78 -2.38 7.80
CA ARG A 303 -6.05 -3.70 7.23
C ARG A 303 -5.01 -4.03 6.15
N PRO A 304 -4.04 -4.92 6.42
CA PRO A 304 -3.19 -5.46 5.36
C PRO A 304 -4.04 -6.27 4.38
N LEU A 305 -3.79 -6.06 3.10
CA LEU A 305 -4.37 -6.81 1.98
C LEU A 305 -3.33 -7.71 1.31
N ILE A 306 -2.10 -7.22 1.16
CA ILE A 306 -0.95 -7.98 0.67
C ILE A 306 0.23 -7.70 1.61
N LEU A 307 0.90 -8.77 2.03
CA LEU A 307 2.15 -8.73 2.79
C LEU A 307 2.99 -9.94 2.35
N GLY A 308 3.76 -9.79 1.26
CA GLY A 308 4.46 -10.91 0.64
C GLY A 308 5.75 -10.47 -0.03
N GLY A 309 6.87 -11.13 0.30
CA GLY A 309 8.19 -10.71 -0.17
C GLY A 309 8.51 -9.31 0.35
N ASP A 310 8.64 -8.35 -0.56
CA ASP A 310 8.79 -6.91 -0.31
C ASP A 310 7.56 -6.06 -0.72
N ASP A 311 6.51 -6.68 -1.27
CA ASP A 311 5.26 -6.00 -1.67
C ASP A 311 4.27 -5.93 -0.50
N VAL A 312 3.78 -4.72 -0.24
CA VAL A 312 2.82 -4.41 0.83
C VAL A 312 1.68 -3.58 0.27
N ILE A 313 0.46 -4.08 0.43
CA ILE A 313 -0.76 -3.29 0.18
C ILE A 313 -1.59 -3.24 1.46
N LEU A 314 -1.91 -2.03 1.89
CA LEU A 314 -2.55 -1.74 3.18
C LEU A 314 -3.66 -0.71 3.00
N LEU A 315 -4.76 -0.93 3.71
CA LEU A 315 -5.76 0.10 3.98
C LEU A 315 -5.51 0.67 5.37
N CYS A 316 -5.54 1.99 5.52
CA CYS A 316 -5.25 2.65 6.80
C CYS A 316 -6.16 3.84 7.03
N HIS A 317 -6.43 4.15 8.30
CA HIS A 317 -7.01 5.43 8.72
C HIS A 317 -6.12 6.57 8.19
N THR A 318 -6.71 7.57 7.52
CA THR A 318 -5.95 8.57 6.77
C THR A 318 -4.94 9.34 7.63
N ARG A 319 -5.31 9.69 8.86
CA ARG A 319 -4.43 10.37 9.84
C ARG A 319 -3.11 9.64 10.11
N HIS A 320 -3.11 8.31 10.10
CA HIS A 320 -1.97 7.48 10.54
C HIS A 320 -1.15 6.90 9.37
N ALA A 321 -1.55 7.19 8.13
CA ALA A 321 -0.90 6.66 6.93
C ALA A 321 0.57 7.07 6.80
N LEU A 322 0.89 8.36 7.02
CA LEU A 322 2.28 8.84 6.95
C LEU A 322 3.13 8.30 8.10
N THR A 323 2.55 8.13 9.29
CA THR A 323 3.22 7.50 10.44
C THR A 323 3.61 6.07 10.11
N PHE A 324 2.67 5.28 9.55
CA PHE A 324 2.94 3.93 9.08
C PHE A 324 4.08 3.90 8.05
N VAL A 325 3.98 4.71 6.97
CA VAL A 325 4.97 4.68 5.89
C VAL A 325 6.38 5.03 6.37
N LYS A 326 6.53 6.07 7.21
CA LYS A 326 7.82 6.47 7.78
C LYS A 326 8.42 5.35 8.64
N ALA A 327 7.64 4.82 9.57
CA ALA A 327 8.08 3.75 10.47
C ALA A 327 8.44 2.46 9.72
N MET A 328 7.67 2.11 8.67
CA MET A 328 7.95 0.96 7.82
C MET A 328 9.27 1.13 7.09
N ALA A 329 9.50 2.29 6.45
CA ALA A 329 10.70 2.53 5.67
C ALA A 329 11.98 2.51 6.53
N GLU A 330 11.94 3.16 7.69
CA GLU A 330 13.06 3.21 8.63
C GLU A 330 13.39 1.83 9.21
N GLN A 331 12.37 1.10 9.66
CA GLN A 331 12.58 -0.21 10.26
C GLN A 331 13.02 -1.26 9.23
N PHE A 332 12.48 -1.21 8.01
CA PHE A 332 12.88 -2.10 6.92
C PHE A 332 14.37 -1.93 6.59
N GLU A 333 14.82 -0.69 6.40
CA GLU A 333 16.24 -0.42 6.10
C GLU A 333 17.15 -0.87 7.25
N THR A 334 16.75 -0.60 8.50
CA THR A 334 17.49 -1.03 9.70
C THR A 334 17.68 -2.55 9.74
N LEU A 335 16.60 -3.30 9.52
CA LEU A 335 16.62 -4.76 9.50
C LEU A 335 17.41 -5.32 8.33
N ALA A 336 17.26 -4.75 7.13
CA ALA A 336 18.00 -5.17 5.95
C ALA A 336 19.52 -4.99 6.12
N VAL A 337 19.95 -3.86 6.69
CA VAL A 337 21.36 -3.61 7.00
C VAL A 337 21.88 -4.56 8.07
N GLN A 338 21.08 -4.87 9.09
CA GLN A 338 21.45 -5.82 10.13
C GLN A 338 21.62 -7.24 9.56
N ALA A 339 20.68 -7.70 8.73
CA ALA A 339 20.77 -8.99 8.06
C ALA A 339 22.02 -9.08 7.18
N ALA A 340 22.33 -8.02 6.43
CA ALA A 340 23.52 -7.99 5.59
C ALA A 340 24.83 -8.05 6.39
N LYS A 341 24.91 -7.34 7.53
CA LYS A 341 26.07 -7.42 8.44
C LYS A 341 26.28 -8.85 8.95
N ASN A 342 25.21 -9.50 9.41
CA ASN A 342 25.28 -10.87 9.91
C ASN A 342 25.74 -11.85 8.82
N TYR A 343 25.15 -11.74 7.63
CA TYR A 343 25.52 -12.57 6.49
C TYR A 343 26.98 -12.37 6.06
N ARG A 344 27.45 -11.11 6.02
CA ARG A 344 28.84 -10.77 5.68
C ARG A 344 29.83 -11.39 6.67
N ILE A 345 29.53 -11.37 7.97
CA ILE A 345 30.40 -11.98 8.99
C ILE A 345 30.53 -13.49 8.74
N GLN A 346 29.42 -14.16 8.45
CA GLN A 346 29.37 -15.62 8.29
C GLN A 346 29.98 -16.12 6.98
N THR A 347 29.78 -15.38 5.89
CA THR A 347 30.07 -15.87 4.52
C THR A 347 31.18 -15.10 3.81
N GLN A 348 31.58 -13.93 4.33
CA GLN A 348 32.42 -12.94 3.63
C GLN A 348 31.80 -12.41 2.32
N GLN A 349 30.53 -12.72 2.04
CA GLN A 349 29.78 -12.29 0.85
C GLN A 349 28.74 -11.22 1.18
N ARG A 350 28.30 -10.48 0.17
CA ARG A 350 27.26 -9.44 0.30
C ARG A 350 25.87 -10.06 0.20
N LEU A 351 24.97 -9.69 1.11
CA LEU A 351 23.58 -10.12 1.05
C LEU A 351 22.82 -9.31 -0.01
N TRP A 352 23.09 -8.01 -0.10
CA TRP A 352 22.49 -7.09 -1.09
C TRP A 352 23.59 -6.56 -2.03
N PRO A 353 24.08 -7.39 -2.98
CA PRO A 353 25.25 -7.06 -3.78
C PRO A 353 25.03 -5.90 -4.78
N ALA A 354 23.78 -5.57 -5.14
CA ALA A 354 23.48 -4.47 -6.06
C ALA A 354 23.43 -3.10 -5.38
N SER A 355 23.22 -3.07 -4.06
CA SER A 355 22.90 -1.85 -3.31
C SER A 355 23.81 -1.66 -2.10
N ASN A 356 25.03 -2.21 -2.17
CA ASN A 356 26.05 -2.09 -1.15
C ASN A 356 25.60 -2.53 0.26
N ASP A 357 24.90 -3.66 0.36
CA ASP A 357 24.37 -4.19 1.62
C ASP A 357 23.38 -3.25 2.34
N ARG A 358 22.72 -2.36 1.59
CA ARG A 358 21.58 -1.57 2.04
C ARG A 358 20.37 -1.88 1.17
N LEU A 359 19.19 -1.94 1.75
CA LEU A 359 17.94 -2.09 1.01
C LEU A 359 16.93 -1.11 1.59
N THR A 360 16.15 -0.47 0.74
CA THR A 360 15.17 0.54 1.11
C THR A 360 13.82 0.16 0.52
N ILE A 361 12.74 0.78 1.00
CA ILE A 361 11.38 0.56 0.51
C ILE A 361 10.74 1.91 0.20
N SER A 362 10.01 1.99 -0.90
CA SER A 362 9.29 3.21 -1.32
C SER A 362 7.78 3.03 -1.15
N ALA A 363 7.03 4.13 -1.13
CA ALA A 363 5.58 4.13 -0.93
C ALA A 363 4.83 4.99 -1.95
N GLY A 364 3.63 4.54 -2.31
CA GLY A 364 2.58 5.32 -2.95
C GLY A 364 1.35 5.36 -2.05
N VAL A 365 0.82 6.56 -1.75
CA VAL A 365 -0.32 6.74 -0.84
C VAL A 365 -1.47 7.48 -1.51
N LEU A 366 -2.61 6.83 -1.67
CA LEU A 366 -3.84 7.46 -2.15
C LEU A 366 -4.84 7.67 -1.01
N TYR A 367 -5.21 8.92 -0.74
CA TYR A 367 -6.32 9.25 0.14
C TYR A 367 -7.61 9.34 -0.67
N CYS A 368 -8.57 8.46 -0.43
CA CYS A 368 -9.82 8.41 -1.22
C CYS A 368 -11.03 8.05 -0.35
N LYS A 369 -12.24 8.08 -0.95
CA LYS A 369 -13.48 7.67 -0.28
C LYS A 369 -13.51 6.13 -0.11
N LYS A 370 -14.14 5.61 0.96
CA LYS A 370 -14.29 4.15 1.14
C LYS A 370 -15.16 3.50 0.05
N SER A 371 -16.01 4.29 -0.61
CA SER A 371 -16.84 3.85 -1.74
C SER A 371 -16.11 3.79 -3.07
N TYR A 372 -14.83 4.19 -3.11
CA TYR A 372 -14.05 4.15 -4.35
C TYR A 372 -13.73 2.69 -4.72
N PRO A 373 -13.84 2.28 -5.99
CA PRO A 373 -13.50 0.92 -6.39
C PRO A 373 -12.06 0.59 -6.03
N LEU A 374 -11.87 -0.46 -5.21
CA LEU A 374 -10.56 -0.73 -4.61
C LEU A 374 -9.50 -1.15 -5.64
N HIS A 375 -9.88 -1.84 -6.72
CA HIS A 375 -8.95 -2.16 -7.81
C HIS A 375 -8.34 -0.89 -8.41
N ALA A 376 -9.17 0.13 -8.71
CA ALA A 376 -8.70 1.39 -9.27
C ALA A 376 -7.86 2.20 -8.26
N ALA A 377 -8.25 2.19 -6.98
CA ALA A 377 -7.50 2.88 -5.94
C ALA A 377 -6.11 2.25 -5.70
N VAL A 378 -6.02 0.92 -5.76
CA VAL A 378 -4.75 0.17 -5.67
C VAL A 378 -3.86 0.43 -6.89
N ASP A 379 -4.41 0.38 -8.10
CA ASP A 379 -3.65 0.68 -9.32
C ASP A 379 -3.10 2.11 -9.32
N TYR A 380 -3.88 3.07 -8.79
CA TYR A 380 -3.43 4.45 -8.62
C TYR A 380 -2.33 4.56 -7.55
N ALA A 381 -2.46 3.86 -6.42
CA ALA A 381 -1.42 3.81 -5.39
C ALA A 381 -0.11 3.18 -5.93
N HIS A 382 -0.20 2.13 -6.75
CA HIS A 382 0.96 1.57 -7.45
C HIS A 382 1.55 2.54 -8.47
N SER A 383 0.73 3.33 -9.16
CA SER A 383 1.22 4.38 -10.07
C SER A 383 1.99 5.47 -9.32
N LEU A 384 1.51 5.86 -8.13
CA LEU A 384 2.23 6.76 -7.21
C LEU A 384 3.55 6.14 -6.73
N LEU A 385 3.56 4.86 -6.35
CA LEU A 385 4.77 4.12 -5.99
C LEU A 385 5.77 4.07 -7.15
N GLY A 386 5.29 3.84 -8.37
CA GLY A 386 6.09 3.89 -9.59
C GLY A 386 6.69 5.27 -9.84
N SER A 387 5.95 6.34 -9.57
CA SER A 387 6.44 7.73 -9.59
C SER A 387 7.53 7.96 -8.54
N ALA A 388 7.32 7.52 -7.29
CA ALA A 388 8.31 7.60 -6.21
C ALA A 388 9.64 6.94 -6.59
N LYS A 389 9.59 5.70 -7.08
CA LYS A 389 10.77 4.97 -7.57
C LYS A 389 11.37 5.60 -8.83
N GLY A 390 10.52 6.10 -9.72
CA GLY A 390 10.90 6.70 -10.99
C GLY A 390 11.79 7.93 -10.81
N ARG A 391 11.50 8.78 -9.80
CA ARG A 391 12.29 9.98 -9.51
C ARG A 391 13.75 9.70 -9.19
N PHE A 392 14.03 8.56 -8.56
CA PHE A 392 15.38 8.17 -8.13
C PHE A 392 15.94 7.01 -8.96
N ARG A 393 15.30 6.67 -10.08
CA ARG A 393 15.80 5.62 -10.97
C ARG A 393 17.15 6.06 -11.55
N GLY A 394 18.19 5.26 -11.33
CA GLY A 394 19.54 5.56 -11.79
C GLY A 394 20.34 6.47 -10.85
N SER A 395 19.82 6.83 -9.68
CA SER A 395 20.62 7.45 -8.62
C SER A 395 21.70 6.51 -8.10
N GLN A 396 22.66 7.02 -7.32
CA GLN A 396 23.63 6.16 -6.64
C GLN A 396 22.94 5.09 -5.80
N ALA A 397 23.53 3.89 -5.75
CA ALA A 397 23.04 2.78 -4.95
C ALA A 397 23.46 2.94 -3.47
N PRO A 398 22.56 2.71 -2.50
CA PRO A 398 21.18 2.25 -2.67
C PRO A 398 20.24 3.37 -3.16
N MET A 399 19.22 3.01 -3.94
CA MET A 399 18.12 3.93 -4.22
C MET A 399 17.51 4.44 -2.90
N PRO A 400 17.26 5.75 -2.73
CA PRO A 400 16.66 6.28 -1.50
C PRO A 400 15.21 5.81 -1.33
N ALA A 401 14.78 5.63 -0.09
CA ALA A 401 13.37 5.46 0.23
C ALA A 401 12.60 6.74 -0.13
N ALA A 402 11.49 6.59 -0.84
CA ALA A 402 10.71 7.71 -1.35
C ALA A 402 9.21 7.49 -1.16
N ILE A 403 8.46 8.59 -1.09
CA ILE A 403 7.00 8.59 -1.04
C ILE A 403 6.43 9.50 -2.11
N ASP A 404 5.43 8.99 -2.80
CA ASP A 404 4.48 9.82 -3.53
C ASP A 404 3.09 9.66 -2.92
N PHE A 405 2.28 10.71 -2.97
CA PHE A 405 0.93 10.67 -2.44
C PHE A 405 -0.03 11.52 -3.26
N ASP A 406 -1.31 11.25 -3.13
CA ASP A 406 -2.36 12.11 -3.69
C ASP A 406 -3.69 12.00 -2.95
N VAL A 407 -4.55 13.00 -3.15
CA VAL A 407 -5.87 13.07 -2.53
C VAL A 407 -6.95 13.07 -3.60
N ALA A 408 -7.69 11.96 -3.69
CA ALA A 408 -8.84 11.84 -4.58
C ALA A 408 -10.12 12.36 -3.92
N THR A 409 -10.74 13.33 -4.58
CA THR A 409 -12.05 13.89 -4.23
C THR A 409 -13.10 13.55 -5.28
N ASP A 410 -12.66 13.39 -6.53
CA ASP A 410 -13.49 13.23 -7.71
C ASP A 410 -13.98 11.79 -7.87
N SER A 411 -14.96 11.59 -8.74
CA SER A 411 -15.53 10.27 -9.02
C SER A 411 -14.67 9.44 -9.97
N LEU A 412 -13.81 10.06 -10.79
CA LEU A 412 -12.95 9.40 -11.77
C LEU A 412 -11.48 9.63 -11.41
N LEU A 413 -10.67 8.57 -11.52
CA LEU A 413 -9.22 8.61 -11.37
C LEU A 413 -8.59 8.45 -12.75
N ASP A 414 -7.90 9.49 -13.21
CA ASP A 414 -6.93 9.38 -14.30
C ASP A 414 -5.60 8.85 -13.72
N SER A 415 -4.51 8.84 -14.51
CA SER A 415 -3.19 8.57 -13.90
C SER A 415 -2.72 9.75 -13.03
N PRO A 416 -1.86 9.52 -12.01
CA PRO A 416 -1.27 10.61 -11.22
C PRO A 416 -0.54 11.66 -12.06
N ALA A 417 0.10 11.24 -13.16
CA ALA A 417 0.83 12.12 -14.05
C ALA A 417 -0.10 13.06 -14.83
N GLU A 418 -1.17 12.53 -15.44
CA GLU A 418 -2.16 13.31 -16.19
C GLU A 418 -2.88 14.31 -15.28
N ARG A 419 -3.24 13.88 -14.06
CA ARG A 419 -3.87 14.75 -13.09
C ARG A 419 -2.97 15.93 -12.71
N ARG A 420 -1.68 15.67 -12.43
CA ARG A 420 -0.71 16.74 -12.13
C ARG A 420 -0.52 17.68 -13.31
N GLN A 421 -0.43 17.13 -14.52
CA GLN A 421 -0.29 17.94 -15.73
C GLN A 421 -1.49 18.87 -15.92
N ARG A 422 -2.71 18.41 -15.63
CA ARG A 422 -3.93 19.20 -15.74
C ARG A 422 -4.08 20.24 -14.61
N GLU A 423 -3.78 19.85 -13.37
CA GLU A 423 -4.17 20.62 -12.18
C GLU A 423 -3.03 21.44 -11.57
N LEU A 424 -1.78 21.01 -11.76
CA LEU A 424 -0.62 21.54 -11.03
C LEU A 424 0.50 22.04 -11.95
N GLN A 425 0.32 21.99 -13.28
CA GLN A 425 1.33 22.44 -14.23
C GLN A 425 0.70 23.40 -15.24
N PHE A 426 1.30 24.57 -15.42
CA PHE A 426 0.87 25.57 -16.39
C PHE A 426 2.04 26.49 -16.76
N VAL A 427 1.89 27.23 -17.86
CA VAL A 427 2.83 28.30 -18.22
C VAL A 427 2.31 29.61 -17.65
N ASP A 428 3.16 30.33 -16.92
CA ASP A 428 2.86 31.68 -16.45
C ASP A 428 3.38 32.69 -17.47
N ASP A 429 2.47 33.29 -18.24
CA ASP A 429 2.80 34.24 -19.31
C ASP A 429 3.47 35.53 -18.80
N GLU A 430 3.26 35.92 -17.54
CA GLU A 430 3.86 37.13 -16.98
C GLU A 430 5.34 36.94 -16.60
N LEU A 431 5.71 35.68 -16.31
CA LEU A 431 7.07 35.25 -15.98
C LEU A 431 7.79 34.56 -17.15
N ASP A 432 7.05 34.06 -18.14
CA ASP A 432 7.52 33.13 -19.19
C ASP A 432 8.22 31.89 -18.60
N GLU A 433 7.65 31.35 -17.52
CA GLU A 433 8.14 30.18 -16.81
C GLU A 433 7.07 29.07 -16.78
N GLU A 434 7.50 27.81 -16.80
CA GLU A 434 6.63 26.70 -16.46
C GLU A 434 6.50 26.63 -14.93
N VAL A 435 5.28 26.76 -14.42
CA VAL A 435 4.97 26.65 -12.99
C VAL A 435 4.48 25.25 -12.66
N ARG A 436 5.11 24.62 -11.67
CA ARG A 436 4.73 23.33 -11.09
C ARG A 436 4.37 23.49 -9.62
N LEU A 437 3.09 23.38 -9.29
CA LEU A 437 2.60 23.51 -7.92
C LEU A 437 2.76 22.24 -7.08
N THR A 438 3.76 21.43 -7.39
CA THR A 438 4.07 20.22 -6.63
C THR A 438 5.56 19.91 -6.69
N GLU A 439 6.07 19.37 -5.60
CA GLU A 439 7.44 18.89 -5.47
C GLU A 439 7.52 17.38 -5.26
N ARG A 440 6.36 16.72 -5.19
CA ARG A 440 6.23 15.26 -5.17
C ARG A 440 7.00 14.61 -6.33
N PRO A 441 7.55 13.41 -6.13
CA PRO A 441 7.66 12.67 -4.87
C PRO A 441 8.77 13.18 -3.92
N TYR A 442 8.65 12.84 -2.63
CA TYR A 442 9.55 13.25 -1.54
C TYR A 442 10.43 12.09 -1.05
N ARG A 443 11.61 12.39 -0.49
CA ARG A 443 12.43 11.37 0.22
C ARG A 443 11.85 11.05 1.59
N LEU A 444 11.93 9.79 2.02
CA LEU A 444 11.54 9.39 3.38
C LEU A 444 12.68 9.53 4.39
N SER A 445 13.95 9.44 3.94
CA SER A 445 15.12 9.61 4.81
C SER A 445 15.58 11.07 4.91
N ASN A 446 15.96 11.50 6.10
CA ASN A 446 16.55 12.83 6.35
C ASN A 446 18.05 12.90 6.02
N SER A 447 18.69 11.76 5.71
CA SER A 447 20.06 11.74 5.24
C SER A 447 20.11 12.40 3.86
N ARG A 448 20.60 13.64 3.82
CA ARG A 448 21.04 14.26 2.57
C ARG A 448 22.07 13.31 1.96
N SER A 449 21.82 12.86 0.74
CA SER A 449 22.86 12.20 -0.03
C SER A 449 24.04 13.17 -0.16
N ASP A 450 25.26 12.65 -0.02
CA ASP A 450 26.49 13.43 -0.30
C ASP A 450 26.54 13.93 -1.75
N ALA A 451 25.68 13.37 -2.62
CA ALA A 451 25.34 13.93 -3.93
C ALA A 451 24.27 15.02 -3.74
N GLY A 452 24.63 16.28 -4.03
CA GLY A 452 23.84 17.51 -3.87
C GLY A 452 22.55 17.61 -4.69
N ASP A 453 21.68 16.61 -4.58
CA ASP A 453 20.31 16.62 -5.08
C ASP A 453 19.42 17.47 -4.16
N ASP A 454 18.98 18.62 -4.67
CA ASP A 454 18.01 19.56 -4.08
C ASP A 454 16.58 18.98 -4.06
N VAL A 455 16.42 17.79 -3.49
CA VAL A 455 15.13 17.10 -3.36
C VAL A 455 14.69 17.13 -1.90
N MET A 456 13.51 17.70 -1.67
CA MET A 456 12.89 17.74 -0.34
C MET A 456 12.60 16.35 0.21
N SER A 457 12.79 16.22 1.51
CA SER A 457 12.28 15.12 2.31
C SER A 457 10.83 15.37 2.73
N LEU A 458 10.13 14.30 3.12
CA LEU A 458 8.81 14.40 3.73
C LEU A 458 8.88 15.17 5.06
N ALA A 459 9.99 15.06 5.80
CA ALA A 459 10.19 15.83 7.03
C ALA A 459 10.31 17.34 6.76
N ASP A 460 10.95 17.74 5.65
CA ASP A 460 10.99 19.15 5.24
C ASP A 460 9.57 19.68 4.94
N LEU A 461 8.72 18.85 4.34
CA LEU A 461 7.31 19.19 4.08
C LEU A 461 6.50 19.29 5.38
N GLU A 462 6.71 18.38 6.33
CA GLU A 462 6.04 18.41 7.64
C GLU A 462 6.47 19.63 8.47
N SER A 463 7.77 19.96 8.48
CA SER A 463 8.29 21.20 9.09
C SER A 463 7.70 22.44 8.42
N GLU A 464 7.53 22.45 7.10
CA GLU A 464 6.85 23.54 6.39
C GLU A 464 5.38 23.70 6.84
N ILE A 465 4.65 22.61 7.04
CA ILE A 465 3.27 22.65 7.56
C ILE A 465 3.24 23.25 8.98
N ASP A 466 4.14 22.82 9.86
CA ASP A 466 4.13 23.23 11.27
C ASP A 466 4.66 24.66 11.46
N GLU A 467 5.66 25.08 10.69
CA GLU A 467 6.30 26.39 10.85
C GLU A 467 5.61 27.51 10.08
N VAL A 468 5.07 27.20 8.89
CA VAL A 468 4.55 28.18 7.92
C VAL A 468 3.03 28.19 7.86
N LEU A 469 2.41 27.00 7.88
CA LEU A 469 0.94 26.85 7.74
C LEU A 469 0.23 26.72 9.09
N THR A 470 0.98 26.75 10.19
CA THR A 470 0.45 26.70 11.55
C THR A 470 0.89 27.91 12.36
N SER A 471 -0.09 28.59 12.97
CA SER A 471 0.10 29.77 13.80
C SER A 471 -0.17 29.46 15.27
N ALA A 472 0.05 30.41 16.17
CA ALA A 472 -0.30 30.26 17.59
C ALA A 472 -1.79 29.93 17.81
N ASP A 473 -2.67 30.43 16.94
CA ASP A 473 -4.12 30.16 16.96
C ASP A 473 -4.50 28.84 16.25
N GLY A 474 -3.50 28.03 15.89
CA GLY A 474 -3.65 26.79 15.12
C GLY A 474 -3.44 26.98 13.61
N PRO A 475 -3.80 25.97 12.80
CA PRO A 475 -3.49 25.97 11.38
C PRO A 475 -4.29 27.01 10.56
N LEU A 476 -3.83 27.35 9.35
CA LEU A 476 -4.50 28.34 8.47
C LEU A 476 -6.01 28.05 8.30
N PRO A 477 -6.94 29.02 8.37
CA PRO A 477 -8.37 28.78 8.19
C PRO A 477 -8.74 28.09 6.86
N ARG A 478 -9.78 27.24 6.83
CA ARG A 478 -10.19 26.51 5.60
C ARG A 478 -10.50 27.44 4.43
N SER A 479 -11.14 28.58 4.69
CA SER A 479 -11.41 29.58 3.65
C SER A 479 -10.12 30.08 3.02
N LEU A 480 -9.08 30.35 3.82
CA LEU A 480 -7.78 30.77 3.31
C LEU A 480 -7.07 29.64 2.54
N GLN A 481 -7.15 28.40 3.01
CA GLN A 481 -6.58 27.25 2.28
C GLN A 481 -7.21 27.10 0.89
N ALA A 482 -8.55 27.20 0.80
CA ALA A 482 -9.26 27.16 -0.47
C ALA A 482 -8.87 28.33 -1.39
N THR A 483 -8.75 29.55 -0.84
CA THR A 483 -8.26 30.71 -1.59
C THR A 483 -6.83 30.49 -2.10
N LEU A 484 -5.93 29.94 -1.28
CA LEU A 484 -4.56 29.62 -1.71
C LEU A 484 -4.56 28.58 -2.84
N LEU A 485 -5.30 27.48 -2.69
CA LEU A 485 -5.41 26.43 -3.72
C LEU A 485 -5.87 27.00 -5.07
N GLY A 486 -6.89 27.88 -5.05
CA GLY A 486 -7.41 28.51 -6.27
C GLY A 486 -6.52 29.60 -6.86
N THR A 487 -5.89 30.43 -6.02
CA THR A 487 -5.08 31.55 -6.50
C THR A 487 -3.71 31.10 -7.00
N MET A 488 -3.13 30.02 -6.46
CA MET A 488 -1.80 29.56 -6.88
C MET A 488 -1.75 29.07 -8.34
N THR A 489 -2.90 28.78 -8.96
CA THR A 489 -3.01 28.45 -10.39
C THR A 489 -3.24 29.67 -11.29
N GLN A 490 -3.39 30.86 -10.71
CA GLN A 490 -3.60 32.13 -11.43
C GLN A 490 -2.26 32.76 -11.85
N PRO A 491 -2.24 33.75 -12.75
CA PRO A 491 -1.01 34.46 -13.15
C PRO A 491 -0.24 35.09 -11.97
N TRP A 492 1.06 35.34 -12.16
CA TRP A 492 1.98 35.87 -11.14
C TRP A 492 1.42 37.07 -10.37
N SER A 493 0.85 38.07 -11.05
CA SER A 493 0.26 39.26 -10.44
C SER A 493 -0.81 38.94 -9.39
N ALA A 494 -1.69 37.98 -9.65
CA ALA A 494 -2.73 37.55 -8.72
C ALA A 494 -2.15 36.83 -7.49
N ARG A 495 -1.13 35.98 -7.69
CA ARG A 495 -0.43 35.28 -6.60
C ARG A 495 0.27 36.27 -5.67
N VAL A 496 0.99 37.23 -6.22
CA VAL A 496 1.67 38.30 -5.46
C VAL A 496 0.67 39.13 -4.68
N GLN A 497 -0.45 39.54 -5.29
CA GLN A 497 -1.47 40.33 -4.60
C GLN A 497 -2.04 39.60 -3.39
N LEU A 498 -2.36 38.31 -3.53
CA LEU A 498 -2.83 37.50 -2.41
C LEU A 498 -1.78 37.43 -1.31
N LEU A 499 -0.53 37.05 -1.64
CA LEU A 499 0.53 36.91 -0.65
C LEU A 499 0.80 38.23 0.10
N LEU A 500 0.82 39.37 -0.61
CA LEU A 500 0.97 40.69 0.00
C LEU A 500 -0.18 41.00 0.98
N SER A 501 -1.42 40.63 0.64
CA SER A 501 -2.57 40.81 1.54
C SER A 501 -2.45 40.01 2.84
N LEU A 502 -1.70 38.89 2.80
CA LEU A 502 -1.47 38.00 3.93
C LEU A 502 -0.25 38.41 4.77
N SER A 503 0.66 39.24 4.25
CA SER A 503 1.93 39.63 4.88
C SER A 503 1.84 40.03 6.36
N ARG A 504 0.81 40.80 6.74
CA ARG A 504 0.62 41.26 8.14
C ARG A 504 0.16 40.15 9.08
N LYS A 505 -0.74 39.28 8.62
CA LYS A 505 -1.38 38.25 9.47
C LYS A 505 -0.63 36.93 9.44
N TYR A 506 -0.01 36.60 8.32
CA TYR A 506 0.75 35.38 8.08
C TYR A 506 2.13 35.71 7.50
N PRO A 507 3.01 36.39 8.26
CA PRO A 507 4.30 36.85 7.77
C PRO A 507 5.20 35.71 7.30
N ARG A 508 5.21 34.57 8.01
CA ARG A 508 5.99 33.40 7.61
C ARG A 508 5.55 32.81 6.26
N LEU A 509 4.25 32.75 6.01
CA LEU A 509 3.69 32.30 4.72
C LEU A 509 4.12 33.25 3.60
N TYR A 510 4.01 34.55 3.85
CA TYR A 510 4.44 35.58 2.91
C TYR A 510 5.94 35.48 2.61
N GLU A 511 6.80 35.52 3.63
CA GLU A 511 8.26 35.44 3.48
C GLU A 511 8.72 34.17 2.77
N ARG A 512 8.02 33.05 3.01
CA ARG A 512 8.34 31.77 2.39
C ARG A 512 8.00 31.76 0.89
N TYR A 513 6.84 32.28 0.49
CA TYR A 513 6.32 32.12 -0.88
C TYR A 513 6.25 33.40 -1.69
N VAL A 514 6.75 34.53 -1.20
CA VAL A 514 6.80 35.79 -1.95
C VAL A 514 7.47 35.56 -3.31
N GLU A 515 6.84 36.04 -4.37
CA GLU A 515 7.33 35.92 -5.74
C GLU A 515 7.84 37.27 -6.23
N GLU A 516 9.15 37.47 -6.19
CA GLU A 516 9.77 38.65 -6.75
C GLU A 516 10.16 38.43 -8.22
N ARG A 517 9.93 39.45 -9.07
CA ARG A 517 10.19 39.37 -10.50
C ARG A 517 11.68 39.45 -10.85
N VAL A 518 12.45 40.20 -10.05
CA VAL A 518 13.87 40.52 -10.32
C VAL A 518 14.82 39.88 -9.32
N VAL A 519 14.38 39.69 -8.06
CA VAL A 519 15.18 39.07 -6.99
C VAL A 519 14.86 37.58 -6.92
N ALA A 520 15.71 36.83 -6.20
CA ALA A 520 15.42 35.45 -5.85
C ALA A 520 14.05 35.38 -5.12
N PRO A 521 13.12 34.50 -5.55
CA PRO A 521 11.85 34.33 -4.88
C PRO A 521 12.07 33.77 -3.45
N GLY A 522 11.03 33.84 -2.63
CA GLY A 522 11.03 33.23 -1.30
C GLY A 522 11.45 31.76 -1.35
N LYS A 523 12.04 31.27 -0.25
CA LYS A 523 12.65 29.91 -0.17
C LYS A 523 11.67 28.75 -0.42
N GLY A 524 10.37 29.02 -0.47
CA GLY A 524 9.33 28.05 -0.84
C GLY A 524 9.19 27.82 -2.34
N TRP A 525 9.94 28.57 -3.16
CA TRP A 525 10.05 28.37 -4.60
C TRP A 525 11.43 27.83 -4.96
N ARG A 526 11.46 26.84 -5.86
CA ARG A 526 12.67 26.35 -6.51
C ARG A 526 12.63 26.66 -7.99
N ARG A 527 13.78 27.06 -8.55
CA ARG A 527 13.96 27.20 -10.00
C ARG A 527 14.93 26.14 -10.49
N ARG A 528 14.55 25.41 -11.53
CA ARG A 528 15.42 24.45 -12.21
C ARG A 528 15.67 24.93 -13.63
N SER A 529 16.95 25.08 -13.98
CA SER A 529 17.33 25.35 -15.35
C SER A 529 17.11 24.10 -16.18
N CYS A 530 16.50 24.29 -17.34
CA CYS A 530 16.30 23.26 -18.32
C CYS A 530 17.37 23.40 -19.43
N ASP A 531 17.44 22.44 -20.35
CA ASP A 531 18.40 22.46 -21.46
C ASP A 531 18.26 23.75 -22.30
N ALA A 532 19.33 24.14 -22.99
CA ALA A 532 19.36 25.36 -23.79
C ALA A 532 18.18 25.41 -24.80
N GLY A 533 17.28 26.38 -24.62
CA GLY A 533 16.08 26.56 -25.45
C GLY A 533 14.75 26.15 -24.82
N SER A 534 14.75 25.64 -23.58
CA SER A 534 13.53 25.33 -22.83
C SER A 534 13.22 26.36 -21.75
N ARG A 535 11.92 26.55 -21.44
CA ARG A 535 11.47 27.49 -20.39
C ARG A 535 12.03 27.09 -19.04
N GLN A 536 12.29 28.07 -18.18
CA GLN A 536 12.67 27.80 -16.79
C GLN A 536 11.48 27.17 -16.06
N ILE A 537 11.76 26.17 -15.21
CA ILE A 537 10.73 25.55 -14.37
C ILE A 537 10.81 26.17 -12.97
N ARG A 538 9.68 26.69 -12.49
CA ARG A 538 9.48 27.14 -11.12
C ARG A 538 8.55 26.18 -10.39
N SER A 539 8.96 25.68 -9.24
CA SER A 539 8.19 24.69 -8.48
C SER A 539 8.05 25.02 -7.00
N THR A 540 6.96 24.53 -6.38
CA THR A 540 6.68 24.74 -4.95
C THR A 540 5.95 23.56 -4.31
N SER A 541 6.17 23.35 -3.01
CA SER A 541 5.52 22.34 -2.17
C SER A 541 4.23 22.81 -1.50
N LEU A 542 3.83 24.09 -1.66
CA LEU A 542 2.70 24.67 -0.93
C LEU A 542 1.40 23.86 -1.07
N ILE A 543 1.06 23.44 -2.30
CA ILE A 543 -0.18 22.66 -2.52
C ILE A 543 -0.07 21.28 -1.88
N ASP A 544 1.09 20.63 -1.96
CA ASP A 544 1.32 19.34 -1.32
C ASP A 544 1.14 19.43 0.21
N ALA A 545 1.66 20.50 0.82
CA ALA A 545 1.51 20.79 2.24
C ALA A 545 0.04 21.07 2.62
N LEU A 546 -0.66 21.87 1.82
CA LEU A 546 -2.09 22.15 2.01
C LEU A 546 -2.95 20.88 1.91
N LEU A 547 -2.65 19.97 0.99
CA LEU A 547 -3.37 18.71 0.83
C LEU A 547 -3.22 17.80 2.07
N ILE A 548 -2.01 17.68 2.63
CA ILE A 548 -1.78 16.93 3.88
C ILE A 548 -2.52 17.60 5.04
N LEU A 549 -2.41 18.93 5.15
CA LEU A 549 -3.06 19.69 6.22
C LEU A 549 -4.59 19.57 6.16
N GLU A 550 -5.17 19.61 4.96
CA GLU A 550 -6.60 19.43 4.76
C GLU A 550 -7.03 18.01 5.17
N GLU A 551 -6.26 16.99 4.79
CA GLU A 551 -6.59 15.61 5.14
C GLU A 551 -6.47 15.35 6.65
N LYS A 552 -5.47 15.91 7.34
CA LYS A 552 -5.38 15.87 8.82
C LYS A 552 -6.62 16.51 9.46
N ARG A 553 -7.06 17.66 8.96
CA ARG A 553 -8.21 18.41 9.50
C ARG A 553 -9.58 17.83 9.18
N ARG A 554 -9.73 17.10 8.08
CA ARG A 554 -11.00 16.39 7.76
C ARG A 554 -11.38 15.44 8.89
N GLN A 555 -10.40 14.99 9.67
CA GLN A 555 -10.57 14.05 10.78
C GLN A 555 -10.82 14.70 12.15
N GLU A 556 -10.66 16.03 12.30
CA GLU A 556 -10.84 16.74 13.58
C GLU A 556 -12.31 17.07 13.90
N ARG A 557 -13.20 17.04 12.91
CA ARG A 557 -14.62 17.33 13.11
C ARG A 557 -15.49 16.23 12.52
N GLU A 558 -16.47 15.81 13.30
CA GLU A 558 -17.57 14.98 12.85
C GLU A 558 -18.16 15.55 11.56
N THR A 559 -18.45 14.68 10.59
CA THR A 559 -19.45 15.06 9.60
C THR A 559 -20.77 14.95 10.33
N ASP A 560 -21.63 15.95 10.24
CA ASP A 560 -23.00 15.84 10.75
C ASP A 560 -23.54 14.48 10.33
N VAL A 561 -23.87 13.67 11.33
CA VAL A 561 -24.43 12.34 11.12
C VAL A 561 -25.76 12.59 10.42
N ILE A 562 -25.81 12.29 9.12
CA ILE A 562 -27.08 12.16 8.43
C ILE A 562 -27.71 10.91 9.04
N ASP A 563 -28.72 11.14 9.89
CA ASP A 563 -29.51 10.07 10.50
C ASP A 563 -30.16 9.21 9.40
N LEU A 564 -30.58 7.99 9.73
CA LEU A 564 -31.19 6.96 8.89
C LEU A 564 -32.41 7.45 8.06
N ALA A 565 -32.90 8.66 8.31
CA ALA A 565 -33.98 9.34 7.59
C ALA A 565 -33.53 10.51 6.68
N GLY A 566 -32.22 10.71 6.44
CA GLY A 566 -31.73 11.79 5.58
C GLY A 566 -31.77 13.19 6.21
N ARG A 567 -31.94 13.30 7.54
CA ARG A 567 -31.89 14.59 8.25
C ARG A 567 -30.52 14.81 8.88
N VAL A 568 -29.98 16.00 8.65
CA VAL A 568 -28.79 16.53 9.34
C VAL A 568 -29.17 16.72 10.81
N ARG A 569 -28.51 16.00 11.73
CA ARG A 569 -28.57 16.36 13.15
C ARG A 569 -27.70 17.60 13.35
N SER A 570 -28.32 18.69 13.74
CA SER A 570 -27.69 19.97 14.11
C SER A 570 -26.93 19.89 15.42
#